data_AF-A0A256I686-F1
#
_entry.id   AF-A0A256I686-F1
#
_cell.length_a   1.000
_cell.length_b   1.000
_cell.length_c   1.000
_cell.angle_alpha   90.00
_cell.angle_beta   90.00
_cell.angle_gamma   90.00
#
_symmetry.space_group_name_H-M   'P 1'
#
loop_
_entity.id
_entity.type
_entity.pdbx_description
1 polymer ?
#
loop_
_entity_poly.entity_id
_entity_poly.type
_entity_poly.pdbx_seq_one_letter_code
_entity_poly.pdbx_strand_id
1 'polypeptide(L)'
;MTLTQTQIREYDRRAMDSAETATATFGIGCFWGPDAQFGAMDGVVRTRVGYAGGTKLDPTYRSLGDHTEVVQVEFDPDAVAYRDLLNRVFTSHNPQHQTKKTQYQSIVLAETEDQRAVLDEFLATRGLTADGIGTRIEQLSRFYPAEDYHQKYKLRSVSSFTDAFEAAGYGDDELRESPLAATLNGYAAGHDVAIAEELPISDRGTA
;
A
#
# COMPACT_ATOMS: atom_id res chain seq x y z
N MET A 1 6.81 21.09 6.27
CA MET A 1 7.11 20.19 7.40
C MET A 1 8.60 19.87 7.40
N THR A 2 9.28 19.92 8.56
CA THR A 2 10.68 19.50 8.68
C THR A 2 10.74 18.32 9.66
N LEU A 3 11.21 17.18 9.20
CA LEU A 3 11.33 15.95 9.99
C LEU A 3 12.73 15.84 10.58
N THR A 4 12.80 15.48 11.85
CA THR A 4 14.08 15.14 12.50
C THR A 4 14.33 13.63 12.43
N GLN A 5 15.60 13.23 12.51
CA GLN A 5 15.99 11.82 12.55
C GLN A 5 15.32 11.08 13.73
N THR A 6 15.21 11.73 14.88
CA THR A 6 14.56 11.18 16.07
C THR A 6 13.08 10.94 15.82
N GLN A 7 12.38 11.88 15.17
CA GLN A 7 10.95 11.72 14.84
C GLN A 7 10.72 10.51 13.94
N ILE A 8 11.54 10.34 12.89
CA ILE A 8 11.45 9.20 11.98
C ILE A 8 11.63 7.88 12.73
N ARG A 9 12.73 7.77 13.49
CA ARG A 9 13.06 6.54 14.23
C ARG A 9 12.13 6.24 15.39
N GLU A 10 11.55 7.25 16.03
CA GLU A 10 10.56 7.06 17.10
C GLU A 10 9.24 6.57 16.54
N TYR A 11 8.76 7.17 15.43
CA TYR A 11 7.53 6.78 14.78
C TYR A 11 7.60 5.30 14.36
N ASP A 12 8.62 4.95 13.59
CA ASP A 12 8.78 3.60 13.05
C ASP A 12 8.96 2.53 14.13
N ARG A 13 9.55 2.89 15.28
CA ARG A 13 9.73 1.97 16.41
C ARG A 13 8.44 1.76 17.22
N ARG A 14 7.54 2.74 17.24
CA ARG A 14 6.26 2.65 17.94
C ARG A 14 5.19 1.96 17.10
N ALA A 15 5.36 1.94 15.79
CA ALA A 15 4.50 1.24 14.88
C ALA A 15 4.46 -0.26 15.21
N MET A 16 3.31 -0.87 14.94
CA MET A 16 3.05 -2.27 15.25
C MET A 16 4.05 -3.21 14.55
N ASP A 17 4.44 -4.28 15.24
CA ASP A 17 5.32 -5.30 14.69
C ASP A 17 4.58 -6.12 13.62
N SER A 18 5.28 -6.53 12.56
CA SER A 18 4.67 -7.29 11.48
C SER A 18 4.04 -8.62 11.95
N ALA A 19 4.50 -9.20 13.07
CA ALA A 19 3.90 -10.41 13.65
C ALA A 19 2.48 -10.20 14.21
N GLU A 20 2.10 -8.94 14.50
CA GLU A 20 0.78 -8.56 15.04
C GLU A 20 -0.12 -7.95 13.95
N THR A 21 0.44 -7.63 12.78
CA THR A 21 -0.30 -7.09 11.63
C THR A 21 -0.97 -8.17 10.80
N ALA A 22 -2.01 -7.77 10.07
CA ALA A 22 -2.55 -8.53 8.95
C ALA A 22 -2.07 -7.93 7.61
N THR A 23 -2.03 -8.74 6.56
CA THR A 23 -1.57 -8.33 5.22
C THR A 23 -2.63 -8.57 4.16
N ALA A 24 -2.81 -7.62 3.25
CA ALA A 24 -3.76 -7.68 2.14
C ALA A 24 -3.10 -7.28 0.82
N THR A 25 -3.39 -7.96 -0.30
CA THR A 25 -2.75 -7.68 -1.59
C THR A 25 -3.78 -7.36 -2.67
N PHE A 26 -3.61 -6.21 -3.34
CA PHE A 26 -4.55 -5.70 -4.35
C PHE A 26 -3.81 -5.16 -5.57
N GLY A 27 -4.35 -5.38 -6.77
CA GLY A 27 -3.99 -4.62 -7.97
C GLY A 27 -5.19 -3.79 -8.42
N ILE A 28 -4.97 -2.49 -8.66
CA ILE A 28 -6.01 -1.55 -9.10
C ILE A 28 -5.41 -0.48 -10.02
N GLY A 29 -4.59 -0.94 -10.98
CA GLY A 29 -3.88 -0.07 -11.93
C GLY A 29 -2.41 0.14 -11.56
N CYS A 30 -1.86 1.31 -11.91
CA CYS A 30 -0.48 1.63 -11.57
C CYS A 30 -0.31 1.74 -10.05
N PHE A 31 0.57 0.94 -9.46
CA PHE A 31 0.68 0.76 -8.00
C PHE A 31 1.12 2.00 -7.20
N TRP A 32 1.59 3.08 -7.84
CA TRP A 32 2.03 4.29 -7.15
C TRP A 32 0.88 5.06 -6.52
N GLY A 33 -0.28 5.08 -7.19
CA GLY A 33 -1.49 5.66 -6.64
C GLY A 33 -1.99 4.86 -5.42
N PRO A 34 -2.24 3.55 -5.57
CA PRO A 34 -2.62 2.64 -4.49
C PRO A 34 -1.66 2.68 -3.29
N ASP A 35 -0.35 2.67 -3.51
CA ASP A 35 0.65 2.77 -2.43
C ASP A 35 0.44 4.01 -1.56
N ALA A 36 0.31 5.19 -2.18
CA ALA A 36 0.05 6.43 -1.45
C ALA A 36 -1.35 6.46 -0.82
N GLN A 37 -2.34 5.93 -1.54
CA GLN A 37 -3.73 5.90 -1.12
C GLN A 37 -3.94 5.04 0.13
N PHE A 38 -3.34 3.85 0.18
CA PHE A 38 -3.42 2.97 1.36
C PHE A 38 -2.50 3.45 2.46
N GLY A 39 -1.30 3.96 2.13
CA GLY A 39 -0.38 4.51 3.13
C GLY A 39 -0.97 5.70 3.92
N ALA A 40 -1.97 6.38 3.36
CA ALA A 40 -2.70 7.46 4.03
C ALA A 40 -3.84 7.00 4.95
N MET A 41 -4.22 5.73 4.94
CA MET A 41 -5.36 5.24 5.72
C MET A 41 -4.95 4.98 7.18
N ASP A 42 -5.77 5.45 8.12
CA ASP A 42 -5.60 5.14 9.53
C ASP A 42 -5.67 3.61 9.76
N GLY A 43 -4.79 3.10 10.62
CA GLY A 43 -4.62 1.66 10.86
C GLY A 43 -3.76 0.94 9.82
N VAL A 44 -3.43 1.56 8.68
CA VAL A 44 -2.40 0.99 7.78
C VAL A 44 -1.02 1.29 8.36
N VAL A 45 -0.22 0.24 8.53
CA VAL A 45 1.11 0.31 9.15
C VAL A 45 2.18 0.43 8.08
N ARG A 46 2.16 -0.41 7.04
CA ARG A 46 3.17 -0.41 5.96
C ARG A 46 2.52 -0.69 4.62
N THR A 47 3.17 -0.23 3.55
CA THR A 47 2.79 -0.54 2.17
C THR A 47 4.01 -0.95 1.36
N ARG A 48 3.86 -1.93 0.48
CA ARG A 48 4.90 -2.37 -0.45
C ARG A 48 4.30 -2.51 -1.84
N VAL A 49 4.98 -2.02 -2.86
CA VAL A 49 4.56 -2.25 -4.24
C VAL A 49 5.33 -3.41 -4.86
N GLY A 50 4.67 -4.15 -5.76
CA GLY A 50 5.24 -5.37 -6.32
C GLY A 50 4.44 -5.95 -7.47
N TYR A 51 4.77 -7.19 -7.79
CA TYR A 51 4.20 -7.97 -8.88
C TYR A 51 3.62 -9.28 -8.33
N ALA A 52 2.37 -9.58 -8.68
CA ALA A 52 1.68 -10.80 -8.27
C ALA A 52 0.57 -11.19 -9.26
N GLY A 53 -0.07 -12.34 -9.05
CA GLY A 53 -1.15 -12.85 -9.94
C GLY A 53 -0.66 -13.43 -11.26
N GLY A 54 0.64 -13.71 -11.39
CA GLY A 54 1.24 -14.42 -12.51
C GLY A 54 2.01 -15.66 -12.06
N THR A 55 2.63 -16.33 -13.02
CA THR A 55 3.37 -17.59 -12.86
C THR A 55 4.87 -17.43 -13.09
N LYS A 56 5.31 -16.30 -13.65
CA LYS A 56 6.73 -16.04 -13.89
C LYS A 56 7.52 -15.90 -12.58
N LEU A 57 8.69 -16.52 -12.51
CA LEU A 57 9.62 -16.32 -11.39
C LEU A 57 10.42 -15.02 -11.58
N ASP A 58 10.65 -14.32 -10.48
CA ASP A 58 11.45 -13.09 -10.38
C ASP A 58 11.11 -12.04 -11.46
N PRO A 59 9.83 -11.61 -11.54
CA PRO A 59 9.43 -10.56 -12.47
C PRO A 59 10.11 -9.23 -12.14
N THR A 60 10.37 -8.44 -13.17
CA THR A 60 10.85 -7.06 -13.08
C THR A 60 9.91 -6.12 -13.83
N TYR A 61 10.02 -4.81 -13.63
CA TYR A 61 9.18 -3.83 -14.32
C TYR A 61 9.22 -3.96 -15.85
N ARG A 62 10.37 -4.39 -16.40
CA ARG A 62 10.56 -4.58 -17.85
C ARG A 62 10.19 -5.98 -18.33
N SER A 63 9.84 -6.89 -17.41
CA SER A 63 9.66 -8.31 -17.72
C SER A 63 8.67 -8.99 -16.76
N LEU A 64 7.45 -8.47 -16.64
CA LEU A 64 6.43 -8.99 -15.72
C LEU A 64 5.90 -10.40 -16.06
N GLY A 65 5.91 -10.78 -17.34
CA GLY A 65 5.17 -11.97 -17.78
C GLY A 65 3.66 -11.74 -17.67
N ASP A 66 2.98 -12.61 -16.94
CA ASP A 66 1.54 -12.58 -16.64
C ASP A 66 1.21 -11.93 -15.29
N HIS A 67 2.21 -11.44 -14.56
CA HIS A 67 2.00 -10.66 -13.35
C HIS A 67 1.35 -9.30 -13.65
N THR A 68 0.68 -8.77 -12.63
CA THR A 68 0.17 -7.40 -12.60
C THR A 68 0.84 -6.60 -11.48
N GLU A 69 0.77 -5.27 -11.58
CA GLU A 69 1.18 -4.39 -10.50
C GLU A 69 0.20 -4.48 -9.33
N VAL A 70 0.75 -4.73 -8.14
CA VAL A 70 -0.01 -4.85 -6.91
C VAL A 70 0.61 -4.01 -5.79
N VAL A 71 -0.22 -3.64 -4.83
CA VAL A 71 0.17 -3.13 -3.52
C VAL A 71 -0.14 -4.19 -2.47
N GLN A 72 0.83 -4.46 -1.61
CA GLN A 72 0.66 -5.20 -0.38
C GLN A 72 0.53 -4.20 0.76
N VAL A 73 -0.57 -4.30 1.50
CA VAL A 73 -0.95 -3.41 2.60
C VAL A 73 -0.88 -4.20 3.88
N GLU A 74 -0.03 -3.75 4.79
CA GLU A 74 0.11 -4.30 6.15
C GLU A 74 -0.62 -3.37 7.10
N PHE A 75 -1.54 -3.90 7.91
CA PHE A 75 -2.47 -3.11 8.69
C PHE A 75 -2.74 -3.72 10.06
N ASP A 76 -3.15 -2.86 10.99
CA ASP A 76 -3.66 -3.24 12.30
C ASP A 76 -5.12 -3.69 12.19
N PRO A 77 -5.41 -4.99 12.38
CA PRO A 77 -6.77 -5.52 12.25
C PRO A 77 -7.73 -5.00 13.33
N ASP A 78 -7.22 -4.47 14.45
CA ASP A 78 -8.04 -3.85 15.50
C ASP A 78 -8.37 -2.38 15.18
N ALA A 79 -7.57 -1.72 14.33
CA ALA A 79 -7.79 -0.34 13.90
C ALA A 79 -8.55 -0.22 12.57
N VAL A 80 -8.28 -1.11 11.60
CA VAL A 80 -8.93 -1.12 10.29
C VAL A 80 -9.26 -2.54 9.84
N ALA A 81 -10.51 -2.77 9.43
CA ALA A 81 -10.92 -4.09 8.98
C ALA A 81 -10.54 -4.32 7.51
N TYR A 82 -10.30 -5.60 7.14
CA TYR A 82 -10.11 -5.99 5.74
C TYR A 82 -11.26 -5.52 4.83
N ARG A 83 -12.49 -5.47 5.35
CA ARG A 83 -13.68 -4.97 4.65
C ARG A 83 -13.53 -3.50 4.23
N ASP A 84 -12.83 -2.68 5.02
CA ASP A 84 -12.61 -1.26 4.72
C ASP A 84 -11.55 -1.09 3.63
N LEU A 85 -10.53 -1.95 3.61
CA LEU A 85 -9.60 -2.03 2.49
C LEU A 85 -10.32 -2.44 1.19
N LEU A 86 -11.22 -3.42 1.26
CA LEU A 86 -12.08 -3.80 0.13
C LEU A 86 -12.98 -2.65 -0.33
N ASN A 87 -13.61 -1.92 0.61
CA ASN A 87 -14.36 -0.71 0.28
C ASN A 87 -13.50 0.27 -0.53
N ARG A 88 -12.26 0.48 -0.10
CA ARG A 88 -11.34 1.38 -0.78
C ARG A 88 -10.99 0.88 -2.19
N VAL A 89 -10.75 -0.43 -2.36
CA VAL A 89 -10.50 -1.06 -3.67
C VAL A 89 -11.70 -0.87 -4.60
N PHE A 90 -12.90 -1.27 -4.18
CA PHE A 90 -14.09 -1.30 -5.04
C PHE A 90 -14.70 0.07 -5.30
N THR A 91 -14.23 1.12 -4.62
CA THR A 91 -14.57 2.52 -4.91
C THR A 91 -13.55 3.19 -5.84
N SER A 92 -12.35 2.62 -6.00
CA SER A 92 -11.29 3.15 -6.87
C SER A 92 -11.49 2.84 -8.36
N HIS A 93 -12.31 1.86 -8.72
CA HIS A 93 -12.59 1.48 -10.11
C HIS A 93 -14.00 0.94 -10.29
N ASN A 94 -14.44 0.81 -11.54
CA ASN A 94 -15.67 0.09 -11.86
C ASN A 94 -15.37 -1.43 -11.92
N PRO A 95 -15.92 -2.26 -11.01
CA PRO A 95 -15.60 -3.69 -10.96
C PRO A 95 -16.13 -4.48 -12.15
N GLN A 96 -17.05 -3.93 -12.94
CA GLN A 96 -17.58 -4.55 -14.16
C GLN A 96 -16.63 -4.46 -15.35
N HIS A 97 -15.61 -3.59 -15.27
CA HIS A 97 -14.66 -3.37 -16.33
C HIS A 97 -13.28 -3.89 -15.95
N GLN A 98 -12.57 -4.39 -16.95
CA GLN A 98 -11.19 -4.85 -16.81
C GLN A 98 -10.37 -4.32 -18.00
N THR A 99 -9.17 -3.86 -17.71
CA THR A 99 -8.26 -3.40 -18.76
C THR A 99 -7.64 -4.59 -19.50
N LYS A 100 -7.36 -4.41 -20.79
CA LYS A 100 -6.64 -5.40 -21.60
C LYS A 100 -5.14 -5.45 -21.30
N LYS A 101 -4.59 -4.41 -20.66
CA LYS A 101 -3.17 -4.37 -20.31
C LYS A 101 -2.95 -5.12 -19.00
N THR A 102 -2.39 -6.33 -19.08
CA THR A 102 -2.14 -7.24 -17.93
C THR A 102 -1.49 -6.54 -16.75
N GLN A 103 -0.50 -5.69 -17.01
CA GLN A 103 0.24 -4.93 -15.98
C GLN A 103 -0.65 -4.10 -15.05
N TYR A 104 -1.85 -3.67 -15.49
CA TYR A 104 -2.71 -2.74 -14.75
C TYR A 104 -4.10 -3.33 -14.44
N GLN A 105 -4.21 -4.66 -14.44
CA GLN A 105 -5.50 -5.30 -14.19
C GLN A 105 -5.93 -5.14 -12.74
N SER A 106 -7.24 -5.00 -12.54
CA SER A 106 -7.82 -5.06 -11.20
C SER A 106 -7.84 -6.51 -10.70
N ILE A 107 -7.23 -6.77 -9.54
CA ILE A 107 -7.16 -8.07 -8.89
C ILE A 107 -7.24 -7.92 -7.37
N VAL A 108 -7.93 -8.84 -6.70
CA VAL A 108 -7.87 -9.06 -5.25
C VAL A 108 -7.24 -10.42 -5.03
N LEU A 109 -6.10 -10.44 -4.33
CA LEU A 109 -5.34 -11.65 -4.00
C LEU A 109 -5.57 -11.98 -2.53
N ALA A 110 -6.51 -12.88 -2.26
CA ALA A 110 -6.78 -13.37 -0.91
C ALA A 110 -5.63 -14.25 -0.44
N GLU A 111 -5.08 -13.95 0.74
CA GLU A 111 -3.97 -14.72 1.31
C GLU A 111 -4.48 -15.85 2.22
N THR A 112 -5.63 -15.66 2.87
CA THR A 112 -6.22 -16.63 3.80
C THR A 112 -7.66 -16.99 3.44
N GLU A 113 -8.14 -18.11 3.97
CA GLU A 113 -9.55 -18.52 3.84
C GLU A 113 -10.51 -17.48 4.45
N ASP A 114 -10.10 -16.84 5.56
CA ASP A 114 -10.88 -15.78 6.20
C ASP A 114 -11.02 -14.54 5.30
N GLN A 115 -9.93 -14.12 4.65
CA GLN A 115 -10.00 -13.03 3.65
C GLN A 115 -10.93 -13.39 2.51
N ARG A 116 -10.86 -14.64 2.03
CA ARG A 116 -11.74 -15.13 0.98
C ARG A 116 -13.21 -15.08 1.41
N ALA A 117 -13.53 -15.53 2.62
CA ALA A 117 -14.89 -15.50 3.15
C ALA A 117 -15.43 -14.07 3.28
N VAL A 118 -14.63 -13.15 3.84
CA VAL A 118 -15.00 -11.73 3.98
C VAL A 118 -15.20 -11.07 2.62
N LEU A 119 -14.37 -11.40 1.63
CA LEU A 119 -14.48 -10.90 0.26
C LEU A 119 -15.76 -11.38 -0.43
N ASP A 120 -16.08 -12.68 -0.32
CA ASP A 120 -17.29 -13.24 -0.91
C ASP A 120 -18.55 -12.61 -0.29
N GLU A 121 -18.56 -12.40 1.03
CA GLU A 121 -19.65 -11.68 1.72
C GLU A 121 -19.73 -10.20 1.28
N PHE A 122 -18.59 -9.53 1.17
CA PHE A 122 -18.49 -8.14 0.70
C PHE A 122 -19.09 -7.98 -0.70
N LEU A 123 -18.81 -8.91 -1.61
CA LEU A 123 -19.36 -8.93 -2.96
C LEU A 123 -20.87 -9.21 -2.92
N ALA A 124 -21.30 -10.22 -2.18
CA ALA A 124 -22.71 -10.61 -2.07
C ALA A 124 -23.59 -9.46 -1.57
N THR A 125 -23.14 -8.73 -0.55
CA THR A 125 -23.85 -7.55 -0.02
C THR A 125 -23.99 -6.39 -1.02
N ARG A 126 -23.25 -6.42 -2.13
CA ARG A 126 -23.32 -5.46 -3.24
C ARG A 126 -23.99 -6.03 -4.49
N GLY A 127 -24.54 -7.25 -4.41
CA GLY A 127 -25.12 -7.94 -5.56
C GLY A 127 -24.08 -8.36 -6.60
N LEU A 128 -22.82 -8.51 -6.19
CA LEU A 128 -21.71 -8.97 -7.03
C LEU A 128 -21.36 -10.41 -6.68
N THR A 129 -20.70 -11.10 -7.60
CA THR A 129 -20.09 -12.42 -7.37
C THR A 129 -18.68 -12.41 -7.93
N ALA A 130 -17.79 -13.26 -7.41
CA ALA A 130 -16.39 -13.32 -7.85
C ALA A 130 -16.27 -13.58 -9.37
N ASP A 131 -17.10 -14.46 -9.91
CA ASP A 131 -17.13 -14.78 -11.36
C ASP A 131 -17.99 -13.81 -12.19
N GLY A 132 -18.74 -12.92 -11.54
CA GLY A 132 -19.68 -11.98 -12.17
C GLY A 132 -19.12 -10.58 -12.38
N ILE A 133 -17.83 -10.36 -12.14
CA ILE A 133 -17.16 -9.07 -12.26
C ILE A 133 -15.87 -9.20 -13.08
N GLY A 134 -15.36 -8.07 -13.59
CA GLY A 134 -14.08 -8.02 -14.29
C GLY A 134 -12.87 -8.04 -13.37
N THR A 135 -13.02 -7.68 -12.09
CA THR A 135 -11.95 -7.75 -11.10
C THR A 135 -11.63 -9.21 -10.81
N ARG A 136 -10.37 -9.61 -11.01
CA ARG A 136 -9.91 -10.97 -10.76
C ARG A 136 -9.92 -11.25 -9.26
N ILE A 137 -10.50 -12.37 -8.83
CA ILE A 137 -10.49 -12.80 -7.44
C ILE A 137 -9.71 -14.12 -7.37
N GLU A 138 -8.52 -14.08 -6.75
CA GLU A 138 -7.56 -15.18 -6.79
C GLU A 138 -6.91 -15.40 -5.43
N GLN A 139 -6.32 -16.58 -5.22
CA GLN A 139 -5.47 -16.85 -4.07
C GLN A 139 -4.07 -16.26 -4.31
N LEU A 140 -3.50 -15.58 -3.32
CA LEU A 140 -2.11 -15.13 -3.37
C LEU A 140 -1.17 -16.35 -3.37
N SER A 141 -0.46 -16.54 -4.48
CA SER A 141 0.60 -17.57 -4.58
C SER A 141 1.95 -17.03 -4.10
N ARG A 142 2.39 -15.90 -4.65
CA ARG A 142 3.62 -15.21 -4.25
C ARG A 142 3.53 -13.72 -4.61
N PHE A 143 4.10 -12.91 -3.73
CA PHE A 143 4.36 -11.49 -3.95
C PHE A 143 5.85 -11.28 -4.24
N TYR A 144 6.16 -10.52 -5.28
CA TYR A 144 7.52 -10.09 -5.61
C TYR A 144 7.64 -8.59 -5.43
N PRO A 145 8.44 -8.08 -4.46
CA PRO A 145 8.67 -6.65 -4.32
C PRO A 145 9.20 -6.06 -5.63
N ALA A 146 8.65 -4.91 -6.03
CA ALA A 146 9.18 -4.14 -7.15
C ALA A 146 10.46 -3.41 -6.75
N GLU A 147 11.21 -2.95 -7.74
CA GLU A 147 12.46 -2.23 -7.57
C GLU A 147 12.29 -0.98 -6.68
N ASP A 148 13.36 -0.59 -5.98
CA ASP A 148 13.32 0.43 -4.93
C ASP A 148 12.78 1.79 -5.39
N TYR A 149 13.05 2.16 -6.64
CA TYR A 149 12.57 3.41 -7.22
C TYR A 149 11.05 3.45 -7.41
N HIS A 150 10.36 2.31 -7.32
CA HIS A 150 8.90 2.25 -7.29
C HIS A 150 8.33 2.39 -5.87
N GLN A 151 9.10 2.09 -4.83
CA GLN A 151 8.66 2.14 -3.44
C GLN A 151 8.52 3.59 -2.97
N LYS A 152 7.39 3.92 -2.35
CA LYS A 152 7.11 5.26 -1.79
C LYS A 152 7.34 6.38 -2.83
N TYR A 153 6.90 6.14 -4.06
CA TYR A 153 7.21 6.96 -5.23
C TYR A 153 6.91 8.46 -5.05
N LYS A 154 5.81 8.80 -4.35
CA LYS A 154 5.42 10.19 -4.11
C LYS A 154 6.31 10.83 -3.06
N LEU A 155 6.67 10.12 -1.99
CA LEU A 155 7.65 10.59 -1.01
C LEU A 155 8.99 10.91 -1.67
N ARG A 156 9.48 10.03 -2.56
CA ARG A 156 10.75 10.21 -3.28
C ARG A 156 10.79 11.46 -4.17
N SER A 157 9.63 12.04 -4.51
CA SER A 157 9.57 13.30 -5.26
C SER A 157 9.72 14.55 -4.38
N VAL A 158 9.77 14.38 -3.06
CA VAL A 158 9.91 15.46 -2.07
C VAL A 158 11.29 15.38 -1.43
N SER A 159 12.21 16.23 -1.90
CA SER A 159 13.62 16.19 -1.48
C SER A 159 13.80 16.33 0.03
N SER A 160 12.98 17.18 0.69
CA SER A 160 13.08 17.35 2.14
C SER A 160 12.70 16.10 2.94
N PHE A 161 11.94 15.15 2.35
CA PHE A 161 11.67 13.86 2.97
C PHE A 161 12.82 12.90 2.73
N THR A 162 13.28 12.76 1.48
CA THR A 162 14.40 11.87 1.16
C THR A 162 15.65 12.24 1.96
N ASP A 163 16.00 13.53 2.02
CA ASP A 163 17.14 14.03 2.80
C ASP A 163 17.01 13.70 4.29
N ALA A 164 15.80 13.73 4.83
CA ALA A 164 15.54 13.44 6.24
C ALA A 164 15.68 11.94 6.57
N PHE A 165 15.19 11.06 5.69
CA PHE A 165 15.35 9.61 5.82
C PHE A 165 16.82 9.19 5.64
N GLU A 166 17.51 9.74 4.64
CA GLU A 166 18.95 9.53 4.45
C GLU A 166 19.75 9.97 5.67
N ALA A 167 19.47 11.16 6.21
CA ALA A 167 20.10 11.65 7.43
C ALA A 167 19.78 10.75 8.65
N ALA A 168 18.61 10.11 8.66
CA ALA A 168 18.23 9.14 9.69
C ALA A 168 18.85 7.75 9.47
N GLY A 169 19.60 7.54 8.39
CA GLY A 169 20.30 6.30 8.06
C GLY A 169 19.43 5.22 7.41
N TYR A 170 18.33 5.61 6.76
CA TYR A 170 17.46 4.69 6.05
C TYR A 170 17.97 4.48 4.63
N GLY A 171 18.27 3.22 4.28
CA GLY A 171 18.47 2.80 2.90
C GLY A 171 17.14 2.50 2.22
N ASP A 172 17.20 1.95 1.01
CA ASP A 172 16.00 1.66 0.22
C ASP A 172 15.11 0.58 0.86
N ASP A 173 15.71 -0.44 1.48
CA ASP A 173 14.99 -1.46 2.23
C ASP A 173 14.30 -0.86 3.47
N GLU A 174 15.02 -0.08 4.28
CA GLU A 174 14.41 0.55 5.45
C GLU A 174 13.31 1.55 5.05
N LEU A 175 13.47 2.29 3.96
CA LEU A 175 12.45 3.21 3.44
C LEU A 175 11.21 2.47 2.94
N ARG A 176 11.39 1.32 2.26
CA ARG A 176 10.28 0.46 1.83
C ARG A 176 9.48 -0.03 3.04
N GLU A 177 10.17 -0.41 4.11
CA GLU A 177 9.58 -1.01 5.31
C GLU A 177 9.13 -0.01 6.37
N SER A 178 9.44 1.29 6.19
CA SER A 178 9.11 2.36 7.13
C SER A 178 7.61 2.68 7.18
N PRO A 179 6.97 2.57 8.36
CA PRO A 179 5.60 3.03 8.58
C PRO A 179 5.43 4.52 8.30
N LEU A 180 6.35 5.36 8.79
CA LEU A 180 6.28 6.79 8.52
C LEU A 180 6.40 7.10 7.02
N ALA A 181 7.23 6.35 6.29
CA ALA A 181 7.36 6.53 4.85
C ALA A 181 6.06 6.20 4.10
N ALA A 182 5.27 5.23 4.56
CA ALA A 182 3.95 4.93 3.99
C ALA A 182 2.99 6.12 4.16
N THR A 183 2.92 6.66 5.37
CA THR A 183 2.07 7.83 5.67
C THR A 183 2.52 9.07 4.92
N LEU A 184 3.82 9.34 4.86
CA LEU A 184 4.36 10.49 4.14
C LEU A 184 4.25 10.37 2.62
N ASN A 185 4.24 9.16 2.08
CA ASN A 185 3.95 8.92 0.67
C ASN A 185 2.50 9.30 0.34
N GLY A 186 1.56 8.98 1.24
CA GLY A 186 0.18 9.44 1.18
C GLY A 186 0.08 10.97 1.22
N TYR A 187 0.73 11.60 2.20
CA TYR A 187 0.80 13.05 2.31
C TYR A 187 1.36 13.73 1.05
N ALA A 188 2.48 13.22 0.53
CA ALA A 188 3.12 13.75 -0.68
C ALA A 188 2.23 13.59 -1.94
N ALA A 189 1.30 12.64 -1.92
CA ALA A 189 0.29 12.49 -2.97
C ALA A 189 -0.93 13.42 -2.80
N GLY A 190 -1.01 14.18 -1.71
CA GLY A 190 -2.11 15.08 -1.39
C GLY A 190 -3.28 14.41 -0.66
N HIS A 191 -3.06 13.25 -0.03
CA HIS A 191 -4.05 12.64 0.86
C HIS A 191 -3.95 13.24 2.27
N ASP A 192 -5.10 13.35 2.94
CA ASP A 192 -5.16 13.66 4.36
C ASP A 192 -4.56 12.51 5.17
N VAL A 193 -3.77 12.84 6.18
CA VAL A 193 -3.04 11.87 7.00
C VAL A 193 -2.99 12.31 8.45
N ALA A 194 -3.08 11.37 9.38
CA ALA A 194 -3.01 11.62 10.82
C ALA A 194 -1.58 11.84 11.36
N ILE A 195 -0.71 12.57 10.64
CA ILE A 195 0.69 12.79 11.06
C ILE A 195 0.82 13.94 12.07
N ALA A 196 -0.13 14.89 12.04
CA ALA A 196 -0.03 16.16 12.79
C ALA A 196 -0.11 15.99 14.32
N GLU A 197 -0.75 14.92 14.81
CA GLU A 197 -0.86 14.64 16.25
C GLU A 197 0.36 13.87 16.79
N GLU A 198 1.01 13.06 15.95
CA GLU A 198 2.08 12.14 16.36
C GLU A 198 3.49 12.72 16.16
N LEU A 199 3.66 13.62 15.20
CA LEU A 199 4.91 14.34 14.94
C LEU A 199 4.70 15.85 15.15
N PRO A 200 4.96 16.41 16.35
CA PRO A 200 4.80 17.85 16.56
C PRO A 200 5.67 18.60 15.54
N ILE A 201 5.00 19.26 14.61
CA ILE A 201 5.63 20.07 13.58
C ILE A 201 6.28 21.24 14.31
N SER A 202 7.61 21.39 14.21
CA SER A 202 8.23 22.62 14.69
C SER A 202 7.77 23.75 13.77
N ASP A 203 6.89 24.60 14.29
CA ASP A 203 6.47 25.81 13.60
C ASP A 203 7.71 26.69 13.42
N ARG A 204 8.25 26.76 12.20
CA ARG A 204 9.27 27.75 11.89
C ARG A 204 8.56 29.09 11.72
N GLY A 205 8.35 29.74 12.85
CA GLY A 205 8.31 31.20 13.03
C GLY A 205 7.50 31.97 12.01
N THR A 206 6.32 32.43 12.45
CA THR A 206 5.89 33.78 12.11
C THR A 206 6.97 34.77 12.56
N ALA A 207 7.63 35.41 11.58
CA ALA A 207 8.34 36.68 11.73
C ALA A 207 8.35 37.38 10.36
#